data_AF-A0A5N5QGG2-F1
#
_entry.id   AF-A0A5N5QGG2-F1
#
_cell.length_a   1.000
_cell.length_b   1.000
_cell.length_c   1.000
_cell.angle_alpha   90.00
_cell.angle_beta   90.00
_cell.angle_gamma   90.00
#
_symmetry.space_group_name_H-M   'P 1'
#
loop_
_entity.id
_entity.type
_entity.pdbx_description
1 polymer ?
#
loop_
_entity_poly.entity_id
_entity_poly.type
_entity_poly.pdbx_seq_one_letter_code
_entity_poly.pdbx_strand_id
1 'polypeptide(L)'
;MPWEHDPIYTLVIGGTTFNLTQSQINFDRPNYFTACFLGDFHESQTRMVELYRSPEMFPLVIDYLCGYTVLPLGWSDTLQVKKLRAEAEFYQLEGLVQACNNCFPKPSKKRTKDFVMVGVRFDQDTNLNNMGKSDFLRPTRETYPFKSRSDSSGAFGHFCGLHNSQTVRQELS
;
A
#
# COMPACT_ATOMS: atom_id res chain seq x y z
N MET A 1 -44.00 18.18 9.85
CA MET A 1 -43.07 17.06 9.60
C MET A 1 -41.84 17.33 10.43
N PRO A 2 -41.69 16.71 11.61
CA PRO A 2 -40.45 16.84 12.36
C PRO A 2 -39.37 16.10 11.57
N TRP A 3 -38.25 16.77 11.31
CA TRP A 3 -37.08 16.18 10.68
C TRP A 3 -36.58 15.08 11.61
N GLU A 4 -36.77 13.83 11.23
CA GLU A 4 -36.25 12.70 11.98
C GLU A 4 -34.72 12.75 11.84
N HIS A 5 -34.06 13.14 12.94
CA HIS A 5 -32.61 13.23 12.96
C HIS A 5 -32.02 11.84 12.79
N ASP A 6 -31.05 11.71 11.89
CA ASP A 6 -30.30 10.47 11.70
C ASP A 6 -29.70 10.02 13.04
N PRO A 7 -30.09 8.85 13.59
CA PRO A 7 -29.65 8.40 14.90
C PRO A 7 -28.12 8.35 15.00
N ILE A 8 -27.61 8.78 16.15
CA ILE A 8 -26.17 8.74 16.46
C ILE A 8 -25.87 7.50 17.30
N TYR A 9 -24.79 6.83 16.94
CA TYR A 9 -24.23 5.65 17.60
C TYR A 9 -22.80 5.94 18.05
N THR A 10 -22.47 5.51 19.26
CA THR A 10 -21.19 5.79 19.92
C THR A 10 -20.26 4.59 19.83
N LEU A 11 -19.04 4.82 19.39
CA LEU A 11 -17.97 3.83 19.30
C LEU A 11 -16.81 4.27 20.19
N VAL A 12 -16.42 3.43 21.14
CA VAL A 12 -15.23 3.67 21.97
C VAL A 12 -14.14 2.70 21.50
N ILE A 13 -13.08 3.22 20.88
CA ILE A 13 -11.99 2.42 20.30
C ILE A 13 -10.69 2.77 21.01
N GLY A 14 -10.16 1.82 21.78
CA GLY A 14 -8.94 2.04 22.56
C GLY A 14 -9.07 3.23 23.53
N GLY A 15 -10.26 3.43 24.09
CA GLY A 15 -10.59 4.59 24.95
C GLY A 15 -10.87 5.90 24.21
N THR A 16 -10.82 5.93 22.87
CA THR A 16 -11.17 7.11 22.06
C THR A 16 -12.60 7.00 21.56
N THR A 17 -13.41 8.04 21.77
CA THR A 17 -14.82 8.07 21.36
C THR A 17 -15.00 8.62 19.96
N PHE A 18 -15.77 7.91 19.15
CA PHE A 18 -16.21 8.28 17.81
C PHE A 18 -17.73 8.17 17.73
N ASN A 19 -18.33 8.98 16.86
CA ASN A 19 -19.76 8.96 16.61
C ASN A 19 -20.02 8.62 15.14
N LEU A 20 -20.93 7.68 14.91
CA LEU A 20 -21.43 7.34 13.58
C LEU A 20 -22.93 7.59 13.50
N THR A 21 -23.42 7.95 12.32
CA THR A 21 -24.85 8.02 12.03
C THR A 21 -25.37 6.71 11.44
N GLN A 22 -26.69 6.49 11.44
CA GLN A 22 -27.27 5.31 10.83
C GLN A 22 -26.93 5.24 9.33
N SER A 23 -26.94 6.37 8.64
CA SER A 23 -26.55 6.44 7.22
C SER A 23 -25.12 5.97 6.98
N GLN A 24 -24.17 6.39 7.83
CA GLN A 24 -22.77 5.95 7.73
C GLN A 24 -22.62 4.45 8.00
N ILE A 25 -23.29 3.93 9.03
CA ILE A 25 -23.30 2.49 9.33
C ILE A 25 -23.85 1.70 8.14
N ASN A 26 -24.84 2.25 7.44
CA ASN A 26 -25.48 1.61 6.30
C ASN A 26 -24.68 1.64 4.98
N PHE A 27 -23.62 2.44 4.90
CA PHE A 27 -22.90 2.72 3.65
C PHE A 27 -22.35 1.45 2.97
N ASP A 28 -21.67 0.60 3.74
CA ASP A 28 -21.06 -0.65 3.25
C ASP A 28 -21.71 -1.86 3.94
N ARG A 29 -23.02 -2.04 3.73
CA ARG A 29 -23.79 -3.16 4.30
C ARG A 29 -23.57 -4.46 3.52
N PRO A 30 -23.47 -5.61 4.20
CA PRO A 30 -23.41 -5.81 5.65
C PRO A 30 -21.99 -5.59 6.21
N ASN A 31 -21.90 -5.05 7.43
CA ASN A 31 -20.64 -4.87 8.17
C ASN A 31 -20.81 -5.07 9.68
N TYR A 32 -19.70 -5.01 10.44
CA TYR A 32 -19.69 -5.16 11.89
C TYR A 32 -20.66 -4.22 12.61
N PHE A 33 -20.67 -2.93 12.25
CA PHE A 33 -21.53 -1.93 12.90
C PHE A 33 -23.01 -2.20 12.63
N THR A 34 -23.34 -2.70 11.44
CA THR A 34 -24.73 -3.04 11.11
C THR A 34 -25.21 -4.23 11.94
N ALA A 35 -24.34 -5.19 12.25
CA ALA A 35 -24.65 -6.30 13.14
C ALA A 35 -24.81 -5.84 14.60
N CYS A 36 -23.90 -4.99 15.10
CA CYS A 36 -23.94 -4.51 16.48
C CYS A 36 -25.11 -3.57 16.77
N PHE A 37 -25.34 -2.57 15.91
CA PHE A 37 -26.25 -1.47 16.22
C PHE A 37 -27.66 -1.64 15.65
N LEU A 38 -27.82 -2.43 14.60
CA LEU A 38 -29.09 -2.57 13.87
C LEU A 38 -29.67 -3.99 13.97
N GLY A 39 -29.04 -4.86 14.76
CA GLY A 39 -29.56 -6.17 15.14
C GLY A 39 -30.22 -6.17 16.52
N ASP A 40 -30.49 -7.36 17.04
CA ASP A 40 -31.21 -7.57 18.31
C ASP A 40 -30.29 -7.68 19.54
N PHE A 41 -29.03 -7.25 19.42
CA PHE A 41 -28.04 -7.32 20.49
C PHE A 41 -28.21 -6.20 21.53
N HIS A 42 -27.58 -6.33 22.70
CA HIS A 42 -27.68 -5.33 23.77
C HIS A 42 -27.15 -3.95 23.33
N GLU A 43 -26.15 -3.95 22.46
CA GLU A 43 -25.50 -2.77 21.87
C GLU A 43 -26.45 -1.94 20.99
N SER A 44 -27.50 -2.55 20.42
CA SER A 44 -28.52 -1.80 19.66
C SER A 44 -29.43 -0.98 20.59
N GLN A 45 -29.59 -1.43 21.83
CA GLN A 45 -30.36 -0.71 22.85
C GLN A 45 -29.55 0.45 23.44
N THR A 46 -28.28 0.23 23.76
CA THR A 46 -27.39 1.25 24.32
C THR A 46 -26.86 2.23 23.28
N ARG A 47 -26.90 1.85 21.98
CA ARG A 47 -26.26 2.56 20.87
C ARG A 47 -24.79 2.86 21.14
N MET A 48 -24.13 2.01 21.91
CA MET A 48 -22.74 2.16 22.32
C MET A 48 -22.03 0.83 22.22
N VAL A 49 -20.85 0.82 21.59
CA VAL A 49 -19.96 -0.35 21.55
C VAL A 49 -18.54 0.07 21.90
N GLU A 50 -17.86 -0.76 22.71
CA GLU A 50 -16.47 -0.57 23.10
C GLU A 50 -15.59 -1.65 22.46
N LEU A 51 -14.48 -1.23 21.87
CA LEU A 51 -13.56 -2.07 21.11
C LEU A 51 -12.12 -1.85 21.61
N TYR A 52 -11.44 -2.94 21.97
CA TYR A 52 -10.03 -2.93 22.32
C TYR A 52 -9.14 -2.98 21.08
N ARG A 53 -9.25 -1.95 20.23
CA ARG A 53 -8.51 -1.78 18.97
C ARG A 53 -7.73 -0.46 18.97
N SER A 54 -6.78 -0.33 18.04
CA SER A 54 -6.04 0.92 17.86
C SER A 54 -6.92 1.96 17.16
N PRO A 55 -7.09 3.19 17.70
CA PRO A 55 -7.88 4.23 17.06
C PRO A 55 -7.14 4.91 15.89
N GLU A 56 -5.85 4.63 15.66
CA GLU A 56 -4.97 5.34 14.71
C GLU A 56 -5.55 5.42 13.29
N MET A 57 -6.15 4.33 12.81
CA MET A 57 -6.67 4.22 11.44
C MET A 57 -8.17 4.48 11.33
N PHE A 58 -8.86 4.63 12.47
CA PHE A 58 -10.31 4.76 12.48
C PHE A 58 -10.83 6.03 11.78
N PRO A 59 -10.13 7.19 11.79
CA PRO A 59 -10.55 8.35 11.00
C PRO A 59 -10.70 8.05 9.50
N LEU A 60 -9.79 7.25 8.91
CA LEU A 60 -9.91 6.82 7.51
C LEU A 60 -11.11 5.89 7.29
N VAL A 61 -11.47 5.08 8.28
CA VAL A 61 -12.69 4.27 8.24
C VAL A 61 -13.92 5.16 8.24
N ILE A 62 -13.95 6.22 9.07
CA ILE A 62 -15.05 7.20 9.07
C ILE A 62 -15.15 7.90 7.73
N ASP A 63 -14.04 8.37 7.17
CA ASP A 63 -14.05 9.03 5.85
C ASP A 63 -14.61 8.10 4.77
N TYR A 64 -14.23 6.82 4.79
CA TYR A 64 -14.81 5.82 3.90
C TYR A 64 -16.32 5.65 4.10
N LEU A 65 -16.80 5.55 5.35
CA LEU A 65 -18.23 5.43 5.66
C LEU A 65 -19.03 6.71 5.33
N CYS A 66 -18.36 7.87 5.21
CA CYS A 66 -18.94 9.08 4.65
C CYS A 66 -19.03 9.06 3.11
N GLY A 67 -18.47 8.03 2.46
CA GLY A 67 -18.40 7.91 1.00
C GLY A 67 -17.19 8.58 0.37
N TYR A 68 -16.20 9.02 1.15
CA TYR A 68 -14.97 9.57 0.59
C TYR A 68 -14.07 8.48 0.02
N THR A 69 -13.32 8.86 -1.02
CA THR A 69 -12.27 8.01 -1.58
C THR A 69 -11.01 8.14 -0.73
N VAL A 70 -10.73 7.13 0.10
CA VAL A 70 -9.58 7.12 1.03
C VAL A 70 -8.32 6.50 0.44
N LEU A 71 -8.40 5.99 -0.79
CA LEU A 71 -7.28 5.33 -1.49
C LEU A 71 -7.12 5.89 -2.91
N PRO A 72 -5.88 5.98 -3.43
CA PRO A 72 -4.63 5.53 -2.80
C PRO A 72 -4.13 6.53 -1.74
N LEU A 73 -3.76 6.02 -0.56
CA LEU A 73 -2.83 6.72 0.32
C LEU A 73 -1.50 6.79 -0.45
N GLY A 74 -0.83 7.94 -0.49
CA GLY A 74 0.26 8.22 -1.42
C GLY A 74 1.25 7.07 -1.66
N TRP A 75 1.89 7.05 -2.83
CA TRP A 75 2.66 5.93 -3.42
C TRP A 75 3.73 5.29 -2.52
N SER A 76 4.10 5.92 -1.41
CA SER A 76 5.09 5.44 -0.44
C SER A 76 4.52 4.58 0.69
N ASP A 77 3.21 4.64 1.00
CA ASP A 77 2.72 4.11 2.29
C ASP A 77 2.07 2.72 2.23
N THR A 78 2.85 1.76 1.77
CA THR A 78 2.44 0.35 1.74
C THR A 78 2.10 -0.22 3.12
N LEU A 79 2.65 0.37 4.20
CA LEU A 79 2.38 -0.05 5.57
C LEU A 79 1.01 0.47 6.04
N GLN A 80 0.69 1.73 5.80
CA GLN A 80 -0.62 2.29 6.12
C GLN A 80 -1.74 1.55 5.39
N VAL A 81 -1.58 1.23 4.10
CA VAL A 81 -2.60 0.46 3.36
C VAL A 81 -2.79 -0.95 3.96
N LYS A 82 -1.73 -1.60 4.45
CA LYS A 82 -1.84 -2.90 5.15
C LYS A 82 -2.55 -2.77 6.50
N LYS A 83 -2.23 -1.74 7.29
CA LYS A 83 -2.90 -1.45 8.56
C LYS A 83 -4.39 -1.17 8.32
N LEU A 84 -4.72 -0.29 7.36
CA LEU A 84 -6.09 0.03 6.99
C LEU A 84 -6.85 -1.20 6.50
N ARG A 85 -6.20 -2.07 5.70
CA ARG A 85 -6.79 -3.33 5.27
C ARG A 85 -7.13 -4.23 6.46
N ALA A 86 -6.25 -4.37 7.44
CA ALA A 86 -6.51 -5.19 8.62
C ALA A 86 -7.66 -4.65 9.48
N GLU A 87 -7.81 -3.32 9.55
CA GLU A 87 -8.97 -2.69 10.18
C GLU A 87 -10.26 -2.92 9.35
N ALA A 88 -10.20 -2.77 8.02
CA ALA A 88 -11.33 -3.03 7.12
C ALA A 88 -11.82 -4.48 7.20
N GLU A 89 -10.90 -5.45 7.25
CA GLU A 89 -11.23 -6.88 7.44
C GLU A 89 -11.93 -7.11 8.79
N PHE A 90 -11.50 -6.42 9.85
CA PHE A 90 -12.11 -6.54 11.18
C PHE A 90 -13.53 -5.96 11.23
N TYR A 91 -13.72 -4.75 10.71
CA TYR A 91 -15.04 -4.12 10.64
C TYR A 91 -15.93 -4.72 9.54
N GLN A 92 -15.43 -5.69 8.77
CA GLN A 92 -16.14 -6.36 7.68
C GLN A 92 -16.59 -5.37 6.59
N LEU A 93 -15.74 -4.40 6.26
CA LEU A 93 -15.97 -3.39 5.23
C LEU A 93 -15.43 -3.90 3.89
N GLU A 94 -16.20 -4.76 3.24
CA GLU A 94 -15.78 -5.48 2.03
C GLU A 94 -15.36 -4.52 0.90
N GLY A 95 -16.09 -3.41 0.70
CA GLY A 95 -15.73 -2.42 -0.31
C GLY A 95 -14.37 -1.76 -0.02
N LEU A 96 -14.06 -1.50 1.26
CA LEU A 96 -12.78 -0.95 1.67
C LEU A 96 -11.65 -1.98 1.54
N VAL A 97 -11.89 -3.25 1.86
CA VAL A 97 -10.94 -4.35 1.65
C VAL A 97 -10.57 -4.48 0.17
N GLN A 98 -11.57 -4.41 -0.72
CA GLN A 98 -11.36 -4.44 -2.17
C GLN A 98 -10.56 -3.24 -2.66
N ALA A 99 -10.87 -2.03 -2.17
CA ALA A 99 -10.10 -0.84 -2.48
C ALA A 99 -8.62 -0.99 -2.07
N CYS A 100 -8.34 -1.52 -0.86
CA CYS A 100 -6.97 -1.80 -0.42
C CYS A 100 -6.26 -2.83 -1.31
N ASN A 101 -6.96 -3.87 -1.77
CA ASN A 101 -6.40 -4.88 -2.65
C ASN A 101 -6.05 -4.32 -4.04
N ASN A 102 -6.84 -3.38 -4.53
CA ASN A 102 -6.62 -2.72 -5.82
C ASN A 102 -5.44 -1.74 -5.80
N CYS A 103 -5.02 -1.25 -4.63
CA CYS A 103 -3.79 -0.45 -4.48
C CYS A 103 -2.51 -1.24 -4.73
N PHE A 104 -2.56 -2.58 -4.63
CA PHE A 104 -1.45 -3.47 -4.95
C PHE A 104 -1.81 -4.28 -6.19
N PRO A 105 -1.64 -3.72 -7.42
CA PRO A 105 -1.87 -4.50 -8.62
C PRO A 105 -0.98 -5.74 -8.57
N LYS A 106 -1.60 -6.93 -8.49
CA LYS A 106 -0.86 -8.18 -8.60
C LYS A 106 -0.09 -8.16 -9.92
N PRO A 107 1.17 -8.60 -9.97
CA PRO A 107 1.87 -8.73 -11.25
C PRO A 107 1.02 -9.65 -12.13
N SER A 108 0.43 -9.08 -13.18
CA SER A 108 -0.33 -9.86 -14.15
C SER A 108 0.58 -10.95 -14.70
N LYS A 109 0.10 -12.19 -14.77
CA LYS A 109 0.84 -13.29 -15.38
C LYS A 109 1.25 -12.84 -16.79
N LYS A 110 2.52 -12.51 -17.00
CA LYS A 110 3.02 -12.11 -18.33
C LYS A 110 2.70 -13.28 -19.25
N ARG A 111 1.83 -13.09 -20.24
CA ARG A 111 1.77 -13.99 -21.40
C ARG A 111 3.16 -13.97 -21.99
N THR A 112 3.88 -15.09 -21.91
CA THR A 112 5.16 -15.29 -22.58
C THR A 112 4.92 -14.99 -24.06
N LYS A 113 5.49 -13.89 -24.56
CA LYS A 113 5.44 -13.60 -25.99
C LYS A 113 6.51 -14.46 -26.63
N ASP A 114 6.09 -15.44 -27.42
CA ASP A 114 7.00 -16.23 -28.24
C ASP A 114 7.56 -15.32 -29.33
N PHE A 115 8.86 -15.03 -29.26
CA PHE A 115 9.56 -14.32 -30.32
C PHE A 115 10.09 -15.33 -31.33
N VAL A 116 9.71 -15.20 -32.60
CA VAL A 116 10.30 -15.96 -33.69
C VAL A 116 11.56 -15.24 -34.15
N MET A 117 12.71 -15.90 -34.05
CA MET A 117 13.97 -15.41 -34.61
C MET A 117 14.07 -15.92 -36.05
N VAL A 118 13.94 -15.01 -37.02
CA VAL A 118 14.15 -15.34 -38.44
C VAL A 118 15.65 -15.27 -38.72
N GLY A 119 16.30 -16.43 -38.78
CA GLY A 119 17.70 -16.55 -39.15
C GLY A 119 17.89 -16.37 -40.66
N VAL A 120 18.79 -15.48 -41.06
CA VAL A 120 19.29 -15.40 -42.43
C VAL A 120 20.41 -16.43 -42.57
N ARG A 121 20.30 -17.33 -43.55
CA ARG A 121 21.40 -18.22 -43.94
C ARG A 121 22.32 -17.48 -44.88
N PHE A 122 23.61 -17.45 -44.56
CA PHE A 122 24.65 -17.05 -45.48
C PHE A 122 25.20 -18.32 -46.13
N ASP A 123 25.04 -18.45 -47.44
CA ASP A 123 25.74 -19.48 -48.20
C ASP A 123 27.23 -19.14 -48.21
N GLN A 124 28.02 -20.04 -47.62
CA GLN A 124 29.46 -20.06 -47.86
C GLN A 124 29.69 -20.88 -49.11
N ASP A 125 29.80 -20.23 -50.27
CA ASP A 125 30.49 -20.86 -51.38
C ASP A 125 31.26 -19.87 -52.25
N THR A 126 32.55 -20.20 -52.40
CA THR A 126 33.59 -19.66 -53.29
C THR A 126 34.22 -18.31 -52.89
N ASN A 127 35.55 -18.14 -52.78
CA ASN A 127 36.69 -18.97 -53.14
C ASN A 127 37.87 -18.57 -52.24
N LEU A 128 38.50 -19.57 -51.61
CA LEU A 128 39.74 -19.43 -50.84
C LEU A 128 40.90 -19.18 -51.81
N ASN A 129 41.41 -17.95 -51.85
CA ASN A 129 42.83 -17.72 -52.11
C ASN A 129 43.28 -16.44 -51.41
N ASN A 130 44.27 -16.62 -50.53
CA ASN A 130 45.03 -15.62 -49.79
C ASN A 130 44.32 -14.91 -48.64
N MET A 131 44.51 -15.43 -47.41
CA MET A 131 45.56 -14.94 -46.50
C MET A 131 45.25 -15.39 -45.06
N GLY A 132 46.18 -16.15 -44.46
CA GLY A 132 46.35 -16.29 -43.00
C GLY A 132 45.22 -16.91 -42.18
N LYS A 133 45.41 -18.18 -41.77
CA LYS A 133 44.65 -18.82 -40.69
C LYS A 133 44.79 -18.07 -39.36
N SER A 134 43.62 -17.76 -38.78
CA SER A 134 43.26 -17.82 -37.36
C SER A 134 44.25 -17.30 -36.31
N ASP A 135 43.83 -16.29 -35.56
CA ASP A 135 43.49 -16.53 -34.16
C ASP A 135 42.22 -15.78 -33.77
N PHE A 136 41.26 -16.59 -33.31
CA PHE A 136 40.06 -16.17 -32.61
C PHE A 136 40.45 -15.40 -31.34
N LEU A 137 39.76 -14.30 -31.04
CA LEU A 137 39.18 -14.03 -29.71
C LEU A 137 38.40 -12.69 -29.70
N ARG A 138 37.08 -12.82 -29.46
CA ARG A 138 36.12 -11.88 -28.85
C ARG A 138 35.82 -10.54 -29.54
N PRO A 139 34.57 -10.31 -29.98
CA PRO A 139 34.07 -8.96 -30.25
C PRO A 139 34.00 -8.15 -28.95
N THR A 140 34.79 -7.09 -28.95
CA THR A 140 34.86 -5.99 -28.00
C THR A 140 33.50 -5.33 -27.81
N ARG A 141 33.20 -5.04 -26.55
CA ARG A 141 31.99 -4.36 -26.09
C ARG A 141 32.31 -2.87 -25.97
N GLU A 142 32.14 -2.09 -27.03
CA GLU A 142 32.11 -0.62 -26.94
C GLU A 142 31.03 -0.04 -27.88
N THR A 143 29.87 0.40 -27.36
CA THR A 143 29.47 1.76 -26.91
C THR A 143 29.47 2.86 -27.98
N TYR A 144 28.28 3.42 -28.24
CA TYR A 144 28.00 4.83 -28.62
C TYR A 144 26.53 5.18 -28.23
N PRO A 145 26.11 6.46 -28.13
CA PRO A 145 25.99 7.13 -26.83
C PRO A 145 24.57 7.70 -26.57
N PHE A 146 24.21 7.92 -25.32
CA PHE A 146 23.25 8.99 -24.98
C PHE A 146 23.75 9.72 -23.73
N LYS A 147 23.98 11.02 -23.89
CA LYS A 147 24.60 11.91 -22.91
C LYS A 147 23.60 13.03 -22.61
N SER A 148 23.23 13.19 -21.36
CA SER A 148 22.86 14.49 -20.80
C SER A 148 23.31 14.52 -19.35
N ARG A 149 24.29 15.40 -19.09
CA ARG A 149 24.88 15.75 -17.79
C ARG A 149 24.20 17.01 -17.25
N SER A 150 24.09 17.07 -15.93
CA SER A 150 24.46 18.20 -15.05
C SER A 150 24.36 17.65 -13.61
N ASP A 151 25.47 17.20 -13.01
CA ASP A 151 26.39 17.96 -12.11
C ASP A 151 25.63 18.59 -10.93
N SER A 152 25.93 18.37 -9.65
CA SER A 152 27.23 18.48 -8.94
C SER A 152 27.10 17.91 -7.49
N SER A 153 27.91 16.92 -7.05
CA SER A 153 29.07 16.99 -6.10
C SER A 153 28.82 17.68 -4.74
N GLY A 154 29.26 17.22 -3.56
CA GLY A 154 30.15 16.14 -3.09
C GLY A 154 29.86 15.86 -1.58
N ALA A 155 30.11 14.69 -1.00
CA ALA A 155 31.36 13.97 -0.71
C ALA A 155 31.94 14.26 0.69
N PHE A 156 32.25 13.16 1.41
CA PHE A 156 33.05 12.99 2.64
C PHE A 156 32.40 13.42 3.98
N GLY A 157 32.47 12.66 5.08
CA GLY A 157 33.25 11.45 5.36
C GLY A 157 32.89 10.77 6.69
N HIS A 158 33.22 9.49 6.72
CA HIS A 158 33.64 8.60 7.81
C HIS A 158 33.71 9.09 9.28
N PHE A 159 33.29 8.16 10.16
CA PHE A 159 33.97 7.58 11.33
C PHE A 159 33.25 7.60 12.70
N CYS A 160 33.39 6.43 13.34
CA CYS A 160 32.79 5.80 14.50
C CYS A 160 32.82 6.51 15.87
N GLY A 161 31.98 5.97 16.78
CA GLY A 161 32.32 5.72 18.19
C GLY A 161 31.25 6.24 19.17
N LEU A 162 30.37 5.39 19.70
CA LEU A 162 30.50 4.56 20.93
C LEU A 162 30.24 5.31 22.26
N HIS A 163 29.43 4.63 23.09
CA HIS A 163 29.14 4.82 24.53
C HIS A 163 28.24 6.00 24.94
N ASN A 164 27.42 5.93 25.99
CA ASN A 164 26.69 4.88 26.74
C ASN A 164 25.87 5.62 27.80
N SER A 165 24.87 4.94 28.39
CA SER A 165 24.32 5.17 29.74
C SER A 165 23.40 6.38 29.97
N GLN A 166 22.09 6.11 30.17
CA GLN A 166 21.39 6.05 31.47
C GLN A 166 21.14 7.42 32.14
N THR A 167 19.87 7.73 32.45
CA THR A 167 19.34 7.74 33.85
C THR A 167 18.04 8.54 33.97
N VAL A 168 17.13 7.96 34.74
CA VAL A 168 15.81 8.38 35.22
C VAL A 168 15.87 9.51 36.25
N ARG A 169 14.83 10.38 36.31
CA ARG A 169 14.17 10.99 37.51
C ARG A 169 13.28 12.17 37.03
N GLN A 170 11.95 12.19 37.18
CA GLN A 170 11.12 12.42 38.39
C GLN A 170 11.54 13.62 39.26
N GLU A 171 10.68 14.66 39.27
CA GLU A 171 10.22 15.53 40.39
C GLU A 171 9.20 16.51 39.72
N LEU A 172 7.90 16.62 40.04
CA LEU A 172 7.18 16.92 41.28
C LEU A 172 7.71 18.13 42.05
N SER A 173 7.23 19.33 41.69
CA SER A 173 6.46 20.22 42.57
C SER A 173 5.81 21.35 41.77
#